data_AF-A0A2X2C3Q8-F1
#
_entry.id   AF-A0A2X2C3Q8-F1
#
_cell.length_a   1.000
_cell.length_b   1.000
_cell.length_c   1.000
_cell.angle_alpha   90.00
_cell.angle_beta   90.00
_cell.angle_gamma   90.00
#
_symmetry.space_group_name_H-M   'P 1'
#
loop_
_entity.id
_entity.type
_entity.pdbx_description
1 polymer ?
#
loop_
_entity_poly.entity_id
_entity_poly.type
_entity_poly.pdbx_seq_one_letter_code
_entity_poly.pdbx_strand_id
1 'polypeptide(L)'
;MLHELTNEGLAFPKSLSEPLESLYHVTHEQLDDSVFNFSMLLPDDAESVFPRADALAGWVNHFLLGLGVAQPKLSEHKELTEVITDLRNIGALGYEEDENQQELEDALEEVTEYVKVSVQLCYITFVASKETTTENDKQDEQRTLH
;
A
#
# COMPACT_ATOMS: atom_id res chain seq x y z
N MET A 1 9.52 -2.98 15.85
CA MET A 1 8.26 -2.82 15.08
C MET A 1 8.40 -3.27 13.62
N LEU A 2 9.09 -2.56 12.71
CA LEU A 2 9.20 -3.03 11.32
C LEU A 2 9.97 -4.36 11.20
N HIS A 3 11.14 -4.47 11.83
CA HIS A 3 11.97 -5.69 11.81
C HIS A 3 11.31 -6.89 12.51
N GLU A 4 10.38 -6.65 13.44
CA GLU A 4 9.59 -7.71 14.09
C GLU A 4 8.65 -8.40 13.11
N LEU A 5 8.29 -7.73 12.01
CA LEU A 5 7.39 -8.23 10.98
C LEU A 5 8.13 -8.75 9.74
N THR A 6 9.38 -8.33 9.50
CA THR A 6 10.05 -8.54 8.21
C THR A 6 11.46 -9.13 8.28
N ASN A 7 12.05 -9.28 9.48
CA ASN A 7 13.41 -9.81 9.64
C ASN A 7 13.55 -10.68 10.91
N GLU A 8 12.53 -11.49 11.21
CA GLU A 8 12.50 -12.37 12.39
C GLU A 8 12.81 -11.64 13.73
N GLY A 9 12.50 -10.34 13.81
CA GLY A 9 12.81 -9.52 14.98
C GLY A 9 14.25 -9.01 15.07
N LEU A 10 15.12 -9.33 14.11
CA LEU A 10 16.50 -8.86 14.08
C LEU A 10 16.61 -7.48 13.44
N ALA A 11 17.45 -6.61 14.00
CA ALA A 11 17.72 -5.31 13.39
C ALA A 11 18.35 -5.47 11.99
N PHE A 12 17.98 -4.59 11.06
CA PHE A 12 18.59 -4.58 9.73
C PHE A 12 20.04 -4.08 9.80
N PRO A 13 20.96 -4.65 9.00
CA PRO A 13 22.30 -4.09 8.86
C PRO A 13 22.24 -2.69 8.26
N LYS A 14 23.19 -1.83 8.62
CA LYS A 14 23.21 -0.42 8.16
C LYS A 14 23.16 -0.28 6.63
N SER A 15 23.80 -1.21 5.91
CA SER A 15 23.80 -1.25 4.44
C SER A 15 22.41 -1.44 3.83
N LEU A 16 21.45 -1.95 4.59
CA LEU A 16 20.05 -2.10 4.17
C LEU A 16 19.16 -1.00 4.76
N SER A 17 19.51 -0.45 5.93
CA SER A 17 18.76 0.63 6.56
C SER A 17 18.66 1.88 5.68
N GLU A 18 19.75 2.31 5.05
CA GLU A 18 19.77 3.51 4.20
C GLU A 18 18.86 3.38 2.95
N PRO A 19 18.95 2.29 2.15
CA PRO A 19 17.99 2.06 1.06
C PRO A 19 16.53 1.96 1.51
N LEU A 20 16.26 1.33 2.66
CA LEU A 20 14.89 1.20 3.18
C LEU A 20 14.31 2.54 3.60
N GLU A 21 15.11 3.40 4.23
CA GLU A 21 14.71 4.76 4.59
C GLU A 21 14.44 5.60 3.33
N SER A 22 15.30 5.50 2.32
CA SER A 22 15.07 6.15 1.02
C SER A 22 13.80 5.66 0.33
N LEU A 23 13.54 4.35 0.34
CA LEU A 23 12.33 3.78 -0.24
C LEU A 23 11.08 4.29 0.49
N TYR A 24 11.11 4.31 1.82
CA TYR A 24 10.03 4.86 2.63
C TYR A 24 9.71 6.31 2.26
N HIS A 25 10.74 7.16 2.16
CA HIS A 25 10.54 8.57 1.82
C HIS A 25 9.95 8.76 0.42
N VAL A 26 10.48 8.04 -0.58
CA VAL A 26 9.94 8.09 -1.95
C VAL A 26 8.48 7.62 -1.98
N THR A 27 8.17 6.50 -1.32
CA THR A 27 6.79 5.99 -1.26
C THR A 27 5.85 6.98 -0.58
N HIS A 28 6.28 7.62 0.51
CA HIS A 28 5.49 8.64 1.19
C HIS A 28 5.24 9.85 0.28
N GLU A 29 6.28 10.40 -0.34
CA GLU A 29 6.14 11.53 -1.27
C GLU A 29 5.19 11.22 -2.42
N GLN A 30 5.26 10.00 -2.97
CA GLN A 30 4.37 9.60 -4.06
C GLN A 30 2.90 9.44 -3.64
N LEU A 31 2.66 8.92 -2.43
CA LEU A 31 1.30 8.81 -1.88
C LEU A 31 0.70 10.18 -1.55
N ASP A 32 1.54 11.14 -1.15
CA ASP A 32 1.12 12.51 -0.85
C ASP A 32 0.95 13.39 -2.10
N ASP A 33 1.45 12.94 -3.25
CA ASP A 33 1.41 13.71 -4.49
C ASP A 33 -0.01 13.82 -5.09
N SER A 34 -0.38 15.05 -5.42
CA SER A 34 -1.60 15.39 -6.16
C SER A 34 -1.72 14.78 -7.57
N VAL A 35 -0.62 14.30 -8.17
CA VAL A 35 -0.61 13.70 -9.51
C VAL A 35 -0.70 12.17 -9.51
N PHE A 36 -0.94 11.51 -8.37
CA PHE A 36 -1.17 10.06 -8.27
C PHE A 36 -0.07 9.20 -8.92
N ASN A 37 1.18 9.40 -8.49
CA ASN A 37 2.37 8.75 -9.07
C ASN A 37 2.92 7.58 -8.23
N PHE A 38 2.13 7.07 -7.28
CA PHE A 38 2.49 5.89 -6.47
C PHE A 38 2.85 4.69 -7.35
N SER A 39 4.02 4.12 -7.08
CA SER A 39 4.49 2.90 -7.72
C SER A 39 4.75 1.80 -6.70
N MET A 40 4.42 0.56 -7.09
CA MET A 40 4.73 -0.62 -6.30
C MET A 40 6.09 -1.18 -6.73
N LEU A 41 6.84 -1.69 -5.77
CA LEU A 41 8.07 -2.43 -6.04
C LEU A 41 7.72 -3.87 -6.42
N LEU A 42 7.60 -4.12 -7.72
CA LEU A 42 7.28 -5.42 -8.33
C LEU A 42 8.41 -5.85 -9.28
N PRO A 43 8.45 -7.13 -9.71
CA PRO A 43 9.37 -7.57 -10.76
C PRO A 43 9.14 -6.81 -12.07
N ASP A 44 10.17 -6.75 -12.92
CA ASP A 44 10.14 -6.06 -14.21
C ASP A 44 9.16 -6.73 -15.18
N ASP A 45 8.53 -5.96 -16.07
CA ASP A 45 7.57 -6.47 -17.06
C ASP A 45 8.18 -7.42 -18.09
N ALA A 46 9.52 -7.48 -18.19
CA ALA A 46 10.21 -8.49 -18.99
C ALA A 46 10.14 -9.90 -18.36
N GLU A 47 9.81 -10.02 -17.07
CA GLU A 47 9.57 -11.31 -16.41
C GLU A 47 8.23 -11.92 -16.85
N SER A 48 8.13 -13.24 -16.84
CA SER A 48 6.85 -13.91 -17.12
C SER A 48 5.74 -13.45 -16.16
N VAL A 49 4.48 -13.53 -16.59
CA VAL A 49 3.32 -13.09 -15.79
C VAL A 49 3.21 -13.78 -14.42
N PHE A 50 3.60 -15.05 -14.33
CA PHE A 50 3.46 -15.89 -13.14
C PHE A 50 4.20 -15.35 -11.89
N PRO A 51 5.53 -15.11 -11.91
CA PRO A 51 6.23 -14.51 -10.78
C PRO A 51 5.77 -13.07 -10.47
N ARG A 52 5.25 -12.33 -11.45
CA ARG A 52 4.67 -11.00 -11.21
C ARG A 52 3.32 -11.10 -10.49
N ALA A 53 2.47 -12.06 -10.85
CA ALA A 53 1.23 -12.36 -10.15
C ALA A 53 1.48 -12.81 -8.69
N ASP A 54 2.46 -13.71 -8.49
CA ASP A 54 2.89 -14.13 -7.15
C ASP A 54 3.41 -12.95 -6.33
N ALA A 55 4.22 -12.09 -6.94
CA ALA A 55 4.74 -10.90 -6.29
C ALA A 55 3.64 -9.91 -5.91
N LEU A 56 2.63 -9.71 -6.77
CA LEU A 56 1.48 -8.84 -6.46
C LEU A 56 0.66 -9.39 -5.28
N ALA A 57 0.35 -10.69 -5.29
CA ALA A 57 -0.36 -11.33 -4.18
C ALA A 57 0.45 -11.21 -2.87
N GLY A 58 1.76 -11.45 -2.93
CA GLY A 58 2.68 -11.24 -1.81
C GLY A 58 2.70 -9.80 -1.32
N TRP A 59 2.75 -8.83 -2.23
CA TRP A 59 2.76 -7.40 -1.91
C TRP A 59 1.48 -6.99 -1.17
N VAL A 60 0.31 -7.40 -1.69
CA VAL A 60 -0.99 -7.09 -1.08
C VAL A 60 -1.13 -7.71 0.31
N ASN A 61 -0.65 -8.94 0.52
CA ASN A 61 -0.64 -9.56 1.85
C ASN A 61 0.20 -8.77 2.87
N HIS A 62 1.38 -8.29 2.47
CA HIS A 62 2.22 -7.46 3.35
C HIS A 62 1.62 -6.07 3.60
N PHE A 63 0.96 -5.49 2.59
CA PHE A 63 0.20 -4.24 2.77
C PHE A 63 -0.93 -4.43 3.79
N LEU A 64 -1.74 -5.48 3.67
CA LEU A 64 -2.82 -5.79 4.63
C LEU A 64 -2.29 -6.05 6.04
N LEU A 65 -1.15 -6.74 6.18
CA LEU A 65 -0.49 -6.93 7.47
C LEU A 65 -0.10 -5.58 8.09
N GLY A 66 0.58 -4.72 7.33
CA GLY A 66 0.98 -3.39 7.79
C GLY A 66 -0.23 -2.52 8.16
N LEU A 67 -1.28 -2.55 7.34
CA LEU A 67 -2.52 -1.82 7.59
C LEU A 67 -3.21 -2.28 8.87
N GLY A 68 -3.28 -3.59 9.12
CA GLY A 68 -3.86 -4.14 10.35
C GLY A 68 -3.08 -3.77 11.61
N VAL A 69 -1.75 -3.69 11.51
CA VAL A 69 -0.89 -3.22 12.61
C VAL A 69 -1.07 -1.72 12.86
N ALA A 70 -1.13 -0.92 11.79
CA ALA A 70 -1.24 0.54 11.88
C ALA A 70 -2.65 1.03 12.27
N GLN A 71 -3.69 0.28 11.91
CA GLN A 71 -5.10 0.63 12.14
C GLN A 71 -5.82 -0.47 12.94
N PRO A 72 -5.63 -0.55 14.28
CA PRO A 72 -6.28 -1.58 15.12
C PRO A 72 -7.81 -1.57 15.10
N LYS A 73 -8.42 -0.45 14.64
CA LYS A 73 -9.87 -0.25 14.53
C LYS A 73 -10.36 -0.23 13.08
N LEU A 74 -9.62 -0.87 12.16
CA LEU A 74 -9.93 -0.88 10.73
C LEU A 74 -11.39 -1.27 10.42
N SER A 75 -11.99 -2.17 11.23
CA SER A 75 -13.38 -2.59 11.11
C SER A 75 -14.44 -1.49 11.33
N GLU A 76 -14.07 -0.35 11.93
CA GLU A 76 -14.96 0.79 12.11
C GLU A 76 -15.13 1.62 10.81
N HIS A 77 -14.23 1.45 9.83
CA HIS A 77 -14.23 2.13 8.54
C HIS A 77 -15.00 1.34 7.47
N LYS A 78 -16.31 1.58 7.40
CA LYS A 78 -17.20 0.85 6.48
C LYS A 78 -16.85 1.11 5.02
N GLU A 79 -16.39 2.31 4.71
CA GLU A 79 -15.96 2.75 3.39
C GLU A 79 -14.76 1.95 2.84
N LEU A 80 -13.98 1.30 3.71
CA LEU A 80 -12.83 0.46 3.30
C LEU A 80 -13.15 -1.03 3.32
N THR A 81 -14.32 -1.44 3.79
CA THR A 81 -14.64 -2.87 3.99
C THR A 81 -14.61 -3.66 2.69
N GLU A 82 -15.13 -3.08 1.61
CA GLU A 82 -15.11 -3.68 0.26
C GLU A 82 -13.67 -3.79 -0.24
N VAL A 83 -12.92 -2.68 -0.22
CA VAL A 83 -11.52 -2.63 -0.64
C VAL A 83 -10.64 -3.63 0.10
N ILE A 84 -10.79 -3.76 1.43
CA ILE A 84 -10.04 -4.74 2.22
C ILE A 84 -10.42 -6.18 1.84
N THR A 85 -11.69 -6.41 1.49
CA THR A 85 -12.16 -7.73 1.07
C THR A 85 -11.59 -8.09 -0.29
N ASP A 86 -11.60 -7.16 -1.24
CA ASP A 86 -11.03 -7.34 -2.56
C ASP A 86 -9.52 -7.56 -2.50
N LEU A 87 -8.80 -6.74 -1.73
CA LEU A 87 -7.38 -6.95 -1.49
C LEU A 87 -7.08 -8.31 -0.86
N ARG A 88 -7.95 -8.82 0.04
CA ARG A 88 -7.78 -10.18 0.59
C ARG A 88 -7.96 -11.25 -0.50
N ASN A 89 -8.90 -11.06 -1.41
CA ASN A 89 -9.09 -11.98 -2.54
C ASN A 89 -7.89 -11.94 -3.49
N ILE A 90 -7.35 -10.75 -3.76
CA ILE A 90 -6.12 -10.54 -4.55
C ILE A 90 -4.91 -11.20 -3.86
N GLY A 91 -4.76 -11.05 -2.55
CA GLY A 91 -3.70 -11.71 -1.78
C GLY A 91 -3.80 -13.25 -1.76
N ALA A 92 -4.96 -13.80 -2.14
CA ALA A 92 -5.19 -15.23 -2.30
C ALA A 92 -5.27 -15.66 -3.78
N LEU A 93 -4.82 -14.80 -4.71
CA LEU A 93 -4.77 -15.11 -6.13
C LEU A 93 -4.00 -16.40 -6.39
N GLY A 94 -4.56 -17.21 -7.26
CA GLY A 94 -3.90 -18.32 -7.93
C GLY A 94 -4.28 -18.27 -9.40
N TYR A 95 -3.43 -18.84 -10.24
CA TYR A 95 -3.65 -19.00 -11.68
C TYR A 95 -3.44 -20.46 -12.03
N GLU A 96 -4.07 -20.92 -13.11
CA GLU A 96 -3.81 -22.24 -13.67
C GLU A 96 -2.73 -22.12 -14.76
N GLU A 97 -1.73 -23.01 -14.77
CA GLU A 97 -0.60 -22.90 -15.72
C GLU A 97 -1.01 -23.06 -17.18
N ASP A 98 -2.19 -23.60 -17.46
CA ASP A 98 -2.79 -23.76 -18.78
C ASP A 98 -3.70 -22.60 -19.20
N GLU A 99 -3.85 -21.56 -18.37
CA GLU A 99 -4.54 -20.33 -18.73
C GLU A 99 -3.85 -19.59 -19.88
N ASN A 100 -4.64 -18.80 -20.60
CA ASN A 100 -4.11 -17.94 -21.65
C ASN A 100 -3.24 -16.85 -21.03
N GLN A 101 -1.92 -16.95 -21.25
CA GLN A 101 -0.95 -16.01 -20.71
C GLN A 101 -1.26 -14.55 -21.05
N GLN A 102 -1.76 -14.25 -22.25
CA GLN A 102 -2.09 -12.87 -22.61
C GLN A 102 -3.30 -12.34 -21.82
N GLU A 103 -4.30 -13.17 -21.59
CA GLU A 103 -5.46 -12.78 -20.77
C GLU A 103 -5.04 -12.56 -19.31
N LEU A 104 -4.11 -13.38 -18.81
CA LEU A 104 -3.55 -13.23 -17.47
C LEU A 104 -2.70 -11.95 -17.34
N GLU A 105 -1.95 -11.57 -18.38
CA GLU A 105 -1.20 -10.30 -18.42
C GLU A 105 -2.15 -9.09 -18.32
N ASP A 106 -3.19 -9.07 -19.15
CA ASP A 106 -4.18 -7.98 -19.17
C ASP A 106 -4.90 -7.89 -17.80
N ALA A 107 -5.30 -9.03 -17.24
CA ALA A 107 -5.92 -9.10 -15.91
C ALA A 107 -4.96 -8.63 -14.80
N LEU A 108 -3.68 -8.99 -14.88
CA LEU A 108 -2.67 -8.58 -13.90
C LEU A 108 -2.47 -7.07 -13.92
N GLU A 109 -2.44 -6.43 -15.10
CA GLU A 109 -2.36 -4.98 -15.23
C GLU A 109 -3.56 -4.29 -14.55
N GLU A 110 -4.79 -4.75 -14.84
CA GLU A 110 -6.00 -4.19 -14.24
C GLU A 110 -6.01 -4.32 -12.71
N VAL A 111 -5.66 -5.50 -12.20
CA VAL A 111 -5.60 -5.75 -10.74
C VAL A 111 -4.49 -4.91 -10.09
N THR A 112 -3.35 -4.76 -10.75
CA THR A 112 -2.24 -3.92 -10.26
C THR A 112 -2.69 -2.47 -10.10
N GLU A 113 -3.42 -1.91 -11.08
CA GLU A 113 -3.98 -0.57 -10.98
C GLU A 113 -5.05 -0.44 -9.89
N TYR A 114 -5.92 -1.44 -9.75
CA TYR A 114 -6.89 -1.48 -8.65
C TYR A 114 -6.20 -1.44 -7.28
N VAL A 115 -5.09 -2.17 -7.11
CA VAL A 115 -4.31 -2.15 -5.86
C VAL A 115 -3.74 -0.76 -5.60
N LYS A 116 -3.17 -0.07 -6.61
CA LYS A 116 -2.67 1.31 -6.44
C LYS A 116 -3.75 2.26 -5.95
N VAL A 117 -4.93 2.22 -6.57
CA VAL A 117 -6.08 3.05 -6.18
C VAL A 117 -6.53 2.74 -4.76
N SER A 118 -6.57 1.46 -4.39
CA SER A 118 -6.94 1.01 -3.05
C SER A 118 -5.97 1.51 -1.97
N VAL A 119 -4.67 1.47 -2.27
CA VAL A 119 -3.62 2.01 -1.38
C VAL A 119 -3.78 3.51 -1.21
N GLN A 120 -4.01 4.24 -2.31
CA GLN A 120 -4.23 5.68 -2.28
C GLN A 120 -5.45 6.07 -1.44
N LEU A 121 -6.56 5.32 -1.58
CA LEU A 121 -7.75 5.53 -0.77
C LEU A 121 -7.46 5.33 0.72
N CYS A 122 -6.73 4.27 1.08
CA CYS A 122 -6.31 4.04 2.46
C CYS A 122 -5.45 5.21 2.99
N TYR A 123 -4.52 5.73 2.18
CA TYR A 123 -3.69 6.87 2.54
C TYR A 123 -4.54 8.13 2.81
N ILE A 124 -5.49 8.45 1.91
CA ILE A 124 -6.38 9.60 2.07
C ILE A 124 -7.22 9.48 3.35
N THR A 125 -7.77 8.29 3.61
CA THR A 125 -8.61 8.02 4.78
C THR A 125 -7.83 8.15 6.09
N PHE A 126 -6.60 7.64 6.15
CA PHE A 126 -5.88 7.52 7.42
C PHE A 126 -4.80 8.56 7.70
N VAL A 127 -4.23 9.14 6.64
CA VAL A 127 -3.10 10.09 6.73
C VAL A 127 -3.56 11.49 6.34
N ALA A 128 -4.00 11.70 5.09
CA ALA A 128 -4.35 13.04 4.61
C ALA A 128 -5.48 13.69 5.42
N SER A 129 -6.50 12.90 5.80
CA SER A 129 -7.62 13.38 6.63
C SER A 129 -7.19 13.91 8.02
N LYS A 130 -6.04 13.48 8.55
CA LYS A 130 -5.51 13.97 9.83
C LYS A 130 -4.82 15.32 9.69
N GLU A 131 -4.16 15.59 8.57
CA GLU A 131 -3.44 16.85 8.37
C GLU A 131 -4.40 18.03 8.20
N THR A 132 -5.51 17.84 7.48
CA THR A 132 -6.53 18.90 7.28
C THR A 132 -7.23 19.30 8.59
N THR A 133 -7.36 18.37 9.54
CA THR A 133 -7.94 18.67 10.87
C THR A 133 -6.96 19.46 11.74
N THR A 134 -5.67 19.13 11.66
CA THR A 134 -4.63 19.74 12.51
C THR A 134 -4.27 21.17 12.07
N GLU A 135 -4.41 21.51 10.79
CA GLU A 135 -4.22 22.88 10.29
C GLU A 135 -5.41 23.81 10.59
N ASN A 136 -6.64 23.29 10.51
CA ASN A 136 -7.84 24.07 10.83
C ASN A 136 -7.93 24.42 12.32
N ASP A 137 -7.57 23.49 13.23
CA ASP A 137 -7.52 23.77 14.67
C ASP A 137 -6.50 24.87 15.03
N LYS A 138 -5.34 24.91 14.35
CA LYS A 138 -4.33 25.96 14.56
C LYS A 138 -4.78 27.33 14.03
N GLN A 139 -5.55 27.37 12.93
CA GLN A 139 -6.10 28.62 12.40
C GLN A 139 -7.27 29.15 13.25
N ASP A 140 -8.10 28.29 13.82
CA ASP A 140 -9.21 28.70 14.70
C ASP A 140 -8.71 29.19 16.07
N GLU A 141 -7.65 28.59 16.64
CA GLU A 141 -6.99 29.14 17.84
C GLU A 141 -6.41 30.54 17.60
N GLN A 142 -5.84 30.81 16.41
CA GLN A 142 -5.33 32.15 16.06
C GLN A 142 -6.43 33.18 15.79
N ARG A 143 -7.60 32.77 15.29
CA ARG A 143 -8.75 33.68 15.06
C ARG A 143 -9.51 34.04 16.32
N THR A 144 -9.46 33.20 17.35
CA THR A 144 -10.20 33.41 18.61
C THR A 144 -9.45 34.31 19.60
N LEU A 145 -8.19 34.66 19.31
CA LEU A 145 -7.33 35.52 20.15
C LEU A 145 -7.39 37.03 19.79
N HIS A 146 -8.41 37.49 19.08
CA HIS A 146 -8.65 38.93 18.80
C HIS A 146 -10.01 39.40 19.31
#